data_AF-A0A522QA08-F1
#
_entry.id   AF-A0A522QA08-F1
#
_cell.length_a   1.000
_cell.length_b   1.000
_cell.length_c   1.000
_cell.angle_alpha   90.00
_cell.angle_beta   90.00
_cell.angle_gamma   90.00
#
_symmetry.space_group_name_H-M   'P 1'
#
loop_
_entity.id
_entity.type
_entity.pdbx_description
1 polymer ?
#
loop_
_entity_poly.entity_id
_entity_poly.type
_entity_poly.pdbx_seq_one_letter_code
_entity_poly.pdbx_strand_id
1 'polypeptide(L)'
;MAQAKTERITILASPEFKHALSKRARSQGLSLAEFARARLSDAPTDDEALLVELTRELTEATTRAAKALDAGLRAVTAMEQRIKELRAQTPSKLLESPLQGEYVGGEPA
;
A
#
# COMPACT_ATOMS: atom_id res chain seq x y z
N MET A 1 -42.41 1.34 36.92
CA MET A 1 -41.31 0.42 36.54
C MET A 1 -41.80 -0.39 35.34
N ALA A 2 -41.48 0.01 34.10
CA ALA A 2 -41.95 -0.72 32.91
C ALA A 2 -41.09 -1.97 32.70
N GLN A 3 -41.69 -3.16 32.73
CA GLN A 3 -41.04 -4.41 32.30
C GLN A 3 -40.74 -4.32 30.80
N ALA A 4 -39.47 -4.38 30.41
CA ALA A 4 -39.08 -4.52 29.02
C ALA A 4 -39.58 -5.88 28.49
N LYS A 5 -40.68 -5.87 27.73
CA LYS A 5 -41.26 -7.07 27.13
C LYS A 5 -40.39 -7.45 25.92
N THR A 6 -39.50 -8.42 26.09
CA THR A 6 -38.63 -8.91 25.00
C THR A 6 -39.43 -9.84 24.08
N GLU A 7 -39.39 -9.59 22.77
CA GLU A 7 -39.97 -10.48 21.76
C GLU A 7 -38.97 -11.57 21.36
N ARG A 8 -39.49 -12.77 21.09
CA ARG A 8 -38.66 -13.92 20.67
C ARG A 8 -38.70 -14.04 19.15
N ILE A 9 -37.52 -14.12 18.54
CA ILE A 9 -37.37 -14.48 17.13
C ILE A 9 -37.02 -15.97 17.00
N THR A 10 -37.67 -16.67 16.08
CA THR A 10 -37.33 -18.05 15.72
C THR A 10 -36.61 -18.03 14.39
N ILE A 11 -35.37 -18.50 14.37
CA ILE A 11 -34.56 -18.59 13.15
C ILE A 11 -34.48 -20.06 12.74
N LEU A 12 -35.03 -20.38 11.57
CA LEU A 12 -34.80 -21.68 10.95
C LEU A 12 -33.43 -21.68 10.29
N ALA A 13 -32.60 -22.64 10.67
CA ALA A 13 -31.21 -22.73 10.24
C ALA A 13 -30.84 -24.20 10.01
N SER A 14 -29.89 -24.44 9.10
CA SER A 14 -29.30 -25.77 8.97
C SER A 14 -28.50 -26.15 10.22
N PRO A 15 -28.34 -27.46 10.52
CA PRO A 15 -27.53 -27.92 11.65
C PRO A 15 -26.09 -27.38 11.60
N GLU A 16 -25.48 -27.35 10.41
CA GLU A 16 -24.12 -26.89 10.18
C GLU A 16 -24.01 -25.39 10.48
N PHE A 17 -24.98 -24.60 10.01
CA PHE A 17 -25.02 -23.17 10.26
C PHE A 17 -25.17 -22.87 11.76
N LYS A 18 -26.07 -23.58 12.46
CA LYS A 18 -26.24 -23.43 13.90
C LYS A 18 -24.96 -23.78 14.67
N HIS A 19 -24.25 -24.82 14.23
CA HIS A 19 -22.98 -25.22 14.84
C HIS A 19 -21.90 -24.17 14.63
N ALA A 20 -21.74 -23.68 13.39
CA ALA A 20 -20.79 -22.62 13.06
C ALA A 20 -21.06 -21.33 13.86
N LEU A 21 -22.32 -20.91 13.96
CA LEU A 21 -22.71 -19.73 14.71
C LEU A 21 -22.43 -19.89 16.21
N SER A 22 -22.74 -21.07 16.77
CA SER A 22 -22.47 -21.40 18.17
C SER A 22 -20.97 -21.42 18.48
N LYS A 23 -20.16 -21.98 17.58
CA LYS A 23 -18.70 -22.01 17.72
C LYS A 23 -18.13 -20.59 17.72
N ARG A 24 -18.62 -19.72 16.82
CA ARG A 24 -18.16 -18.33 16.71
C ARG A 24 -18.56 -17.49 17.93
N ALA A 25 -19.79 -17.63 18.42
CA ALA A 25 -20.24 -16.96 19.64
C ALA A 25 -19.38 -17.38 20.85
N ARG A 26 -19.15 -18.68 21.03
CA ARG A 26 -18.30 -19.23 22.10
C ARG A 26 -16.84 -18.76 22.01
N SER A 27 -16.29 -18.63 20.80
CA SER A 27 -14.91 -18.12 20.62
C SER A 27 -14.72 -16.70 21.13
N GLN A 28 -15.82 -15.94 21.27
CA GLN A 28 -15.84 -14.57 21.79
C GLN A 28 -16.41 -14.50 23.22
N GLY A 29 -16.68 -15.66 23.86
CA GLY A 29 -17.27 -15.72 25.20
C GLY A 29 -18.74 -15.27 25.28
N LEU A 30 -19.42 -15.12 24.14
CA LEU A 30 -20.80 -14.60 24.06
C LEU A 30 -21.82 -15.73 23.89
N SER A 31 -23.04 -15.53 24.41
CA SER A 31 -24.18 -16.35 24.01
C SER A 31 -24.58 -16.07 22.56
N LEU A 32 -25.34 -16.98 21.95
CA LEU A 32 -25.79 -16.82 20.56
C LEU A 32 -26.65 -15.56 20.37
N ALA A 33 -27.48 -15.23 21.38
CA ALA A 33 -28.34 -14.06 21.35
C ALA A 33 -27.54 -12.76 21.55
N GLU A 34 -26.53 -12.75 22.41
CA GLU A 34 -25.62 -11.61 22.58
C GLU A 34 -24.75 -11.40 21.35
N PHE A 35 -24.22 -12.48 20.78
CA PHE A 35 -23.46 -12.44 19.54
C PHE A 35 -24.30 -11.89 18.38
N ALA A 36 -25.57 -12.33 18.27
CA ALA A 36 -26.48 -11.80 17.27
C ALA A 36 -26.78 -10.31 17.50
N ARG A 37 -27.06 -9.91 18.76
CA ARG A 37 -27.31 -8.49 19.08
C ARG A 37 -26.08 -7.63 18.81
N ALA A 38 -24.89 -8.03 19.23
CA ALA A 38 -23.65 -7.30 18.95
C ALA A 38 -23.53 -7.04 17.45
N ARG A 39 -23.63 -8.07 16.61
CA ARG A 39 -23.51 -7.92 15.15
C ARG A 39 -24.61 -7.12 14.46
N LEU A 40 -25.77 -6.97 15.08
CA LEU A 40 -26.88 -6.16 14.56
C LEU A 40 -26.91 -4.75 15.17
N SER A 41 -26.24 -4.56 16.31
CA SER A 41 -26.14 -3.29 17.04
C SER A 41 -24.85 -2.54 16.71
N ASP A 42 -23.85 -3.25 16.18
CA ASP A 42 -22.63 -2.71 15.59
C ASP A 42 -22.98 -2.04 14.25
N ALA A 43 -23.72 -0.93 14.29
CA ALA A 43 -23.44 0.14 13.35
C ALA A 43 -21.97 0.55 13.59
N PRO A 44 -21.12 0.65 12.56
CA PRO A 44 -19.71 0.98 12.76
C PRO A 44 -19.64 2.24 13.60
N THR A 45 -18.91 2.16 14.70
CA THR A 45 -18.64 3.34 15.53
C THR A 45 -17.91 4.38 14.67
N ASP A 46 -18.02 5.66 15.02
CA ASP A 46 -17.33 6.73 14.27
C ASP A 46 -15.82 6.45 14.17
N ASP A 47 -15.22 5.84 15.20
CA ASP A 47 -13.82 5.40 15.22
C ASP A 47 -13.53 4.25 14.26
N GLU A 48 -14.43 3.26 14.15
CA GLU A 48 -14.29 2.16 13.18
C GLU A 48 -14.48 2.64 11.75
N ALA A 49 -15.41 3.57 11.51
CA ALA A 49 -15.60 4.20 10.21
C ALA A 49 -14.36 5.01 9.81
N LEU A 50 -13.81 5.79 10.75
CA LEU A 50 -12.56 6.52 10.56
C LEU A 50 -11.38 5.58 10.29
N LEU A 51 -11.29 4.45 11.00
CA LEU A 51 -10.23 3.46 10.79
C LEU A 51 -10.31 2.83 9.40
N VAL A 52 -11.51 2.57 8.88
CA VAL A 52 -11.71 2.08 7.51
C VAL A 52 -11.24 3.12 6.49
N GLU A 53 -11.60 4.39 6.68
CA GLU A 53 -11.17 5.50 5.80
C GLU A 53 -9.64 5.62 5.79
N LEU A 54 -9.00 5.63 6.97
CA LEU A 54 -7.55 5.70 7.11
C LEU A 54 -6.84 4.51 6.46
N THR A 55 -7.39 3.30 6.62
CA THR A 55 -6.83 2.09 6.01
C THR A 55 -6.93 2.14 4.48
N ARG A 56 -8.02 2.71 3.95
CA ARG A 56 -8.18 2.94 2.51
C ARG A 56 -7.12 3.91 2.00
N GLU A 57 -6.98 5.08 2.64
CA GLU A 57 -5.99 6.09 2.25
C GLU A 57 -4.56 5.55 2.30
N LEU A 58 -4.21 4.79 3.34
CA LEU A 58 -2.91 4.15 3.46
C LEU A 58 -2.65 3.17 2.31
N THR A 59 -3.64 2.35 1.96
CA THR A 59 -3.54 1.38 0.86
C THR A 59 -3.35 2.08 -0.49
N GLU A 60 -4.06 3.18 -0.71
CA GLU A 60 -3.90 3.97 -1.93
C GLU A 60 -2.53 4.66 -1.99
N ALA A 61 -2.07 5.24 -0.87
CA ALA A 61 -0.78 5.91 -0.78
C ALA A 61 0.37 4.94 -1.05
N THR A 62 0.34 3.75 -0.44
CA THR A 62 1.33 2.69 -0.65
C THR A 62 1.31 2.17 -2.08
N THR A 63 0.13 2.00 -2.68
CA THR A 63 0.00 1.62 -4.10
C THR A 63 0.60 2.68 -5.03
N ARG A 64 0.35 3.98 -4.76
CA ARG A 64 0.95 5.08 -5.53
C ARG A 64 2.48 5.09 -5.39
N ALA A 65 3.00 4.92 -4.17
CA ALA A 65 4.43 4.88 -3.91
C ALA A 65 5.11 3.70 -4.64
N ALA A 66 4.52 2.51 -4.62
CA ALA A 66 5.02 1.35 -5.35
C ALA A 66 5.09 1.62 -6.86
N LYS A 67 4.02 2.19 -7.44
CA LYS A 67 4.00 2.57 -8.87
C LYS A 67 5.07 3.61 -9.23
N ALA A 68 5.27 4.60 -8.36
CA ALA A 68 6.28 5.64 -8.56
C ALA A 68 7.71 5.05 -8.50
N LEU A 69 7.96 4.14 -7.56
CA LEU A 69 9.22 3.42 -7.46
C LEU A 69 9.51 2.60 -8.72
N ASP A 70 8.53 1.82 -9.19
CA ASP A 70 8.66 1.04 -10.42
C ASP A 70 8.92 1.92 -11.64
N ALA A 71 8.26 3.07 -11.73
CA ALA A 71 8.49 4.04 -12.80
C ALA A 71 9.92 4.61 -12.73
N GLY A 72 10.40 4.95 -11.54
CA GLY A 72 11.76 5.43 -11.31
C GLY A 72 12.81 4.39 -11.72
N LEU A 73 12.63 3.13 -11.31
CA LEU A 73 13.52 2.03 -11.71
C LEU A 73 13.56 1.84 -13.23
N ARG A 74 12.40 1.87 -13.90
CA ARG A 74 12.35 1.80 -15.37
C ARG A 74 13.08 2.98 -16.03
N ALA A 75 12.94 4.19 -15.49
CA ALA A 75 13.61 5.37 -16.01
C ALA A 75 15.13 5.26 -15.87
N VAL A 76 15.63 4.81 -14.71
CA VAL A 76 17.07 4.56 -14.49
C VAL A 76 17.61 3.54 -15.48
N THR A 77 16.94 2.40 -15.64
CA THR A 77 17.35 1.37 -16.60
C THR A 77 17.38 1.91 -18.03
N ALA A 78 16.38 2.70 -18.43
CA ALA A 78 16.34 3.31 -19.75
C ALA A 78 17.50 4.31 -19.96
N MET A 79 17.83 5.09 -18.93
CA MET A 79 18.97 6.01 -18.95
C MET A 79 20.30 5.26 -19.08
N GLU A 80 20.48 4.16 -18.35
CA GLU A 80 21.68 3.31 -18.44
C GLU A 80 21.88 2.76 -19.85
N GLN A 81 20.82 2.24 -20.48
CA GLN A 81 20.88 1.77 -21.87
C GLN A 81 21.26 2.91 -22.82
N ARG A 82 20.65 4.09 -22.64
CA ARG A 82 20.95 5.25 -23.47
C ARG A 82 22.40 5.70 -23.34
N ILE A 83 22.94 5.73 -22.13
CA ILE A 83 24.36 6.06 -21.88
C ILE A 83 25.25 5.02 -22.57
N LYS A 84 24.91 3.74 -22.49
CA LYS A 84 25.67 2.66 -23.14
C LYS A 84 25.69 2.81 -24.67
N GLU A 85 24.54 3.12 -25.28
CA GLU A 85 24.46 3.41 -26.72
C GLU A 85 25.32 4.61 -27.13
N LEU A 86 25.24 5.71 -26.39
CA LEU A 86 26.03 6.92 -26.67
C LEU A 86 27.54 6.66 -26.55
N ARG A 87 27.96 5.85 -25.58
CA ARG A 87 29.35 5.42 -25.43
C ARG A 87 29.80 4.51 -26.59
N ALA A 88 28.94 3.62 -27.07
CA ALA A 88 29.24 2.77 -28.22
C ALA A 88 29.30 3.55 -29.55
N GLN A 89 28.53 4.64 -29.67
CA GLN A 89 28.52 5.52 -30.84
C GLN A 89 29.65 6.55 -30.86
N THR A 90 30.39 6.70 -29.75
CA THR A 90 31.56 7.59 -29.70
C THR A 90 32.83 6.76 -29.92
N PRO A 91 33.31 6.56 -31.16
CA PRO A 91 34.59 5.94 -31.38
C PRO A 91 35.70 6.80 -30.75
N SER A 92 36.58 6.13 -30.02
CA SER A 92 37.73 6.62 -29.26
C SER A 92 38.80 7.35 -30.11
N LYS A 93 38.43 8.38 -30.87
CA LYS A 93 39.34 9.23 -31.64
C LYS A 93 39.30 10.72 -31.25
N LEU A 94 38.43 11.12 -30.31
CA LEU A 94 38.37 12.50 -29.80
C LEU A 94 39.13 12.72 -28.49
N LEU A 95 39.78 11.68 -27.94
CA LEU A 95 40.64 11.78 -26.75
C LEU A 95 42.14 11.88 -27.09
N GLU A 96 42.52 11.83 -28.37
CA GLU A 96 43.88 12.12 -28.81
C GLU A 96 43.87 13.43 -29.62
N SER A 97 43.95 14.55 -28.91
CA SER A 97 44.53 15.77 -29.48
C SER A 97 45.66 16.21 -28.55
N PRO A 98 46.87 16.42 -29.07
CA PRO A 98 48.07 16.56 -28.27
C PRO A 98 48.02 17.88 -27.52
N LEU A 99 48.38 17.86 -26.24
CA LEU A 99 48.77 19.04 -25.46
C LEU A 99 50.12 19.59 -25.98
N GLN A 100 50.22 19.87 -27.27
CA GLN A 100 51.31 20.65 -27.87
C GLN A 100 50.82 22.08 -28.08
N GLY A 101 50.74 22.82 -26.99
CA GLY A 101 50.72 24.27 -26.99
C GLY A 101 51.88 24.72 -26.11
N GLU A 102 53.02 25.02 -26.73
CA GLU A 102 54.18 25.63 -26.09
C GLU A 102 53.74 26.87 -25.31
N TYR A 103 54.01 26.89 -24.00
CA TYR A 103 53.90 28.10 -23.20
C TYR A 103 55.12 28.97 -23.50
N VAL A 104 55.01 29.86 -24.50
CA VAL A 104 56.02 30.87 -24.79
C VAL A 104 55.64 32.18 -24.10
N GLY A 105 56.33 32.45 -22.99
CA GLY A 105 56.84 33.77 -22.61
C GLY A 105 55.88 34.87 -22.14
N GLY A 106 56.18 35.40 -20.94
CA GLY A 106 56.13 36.85 -20.68
C GLY A 106 55.35 37.30 -19.45
N GLU A 107 56.02 37.41 -18.30
CA GLU A 107 55.60 38.33 -17.23
C GLU A 107 55.91 39.77 -17.64
N PRO A 108 54.96 40.72 -17.57
CA PRO A 108 55.29 42.12 -17.46
C PRO A 108 55.33 42.56 -15.99
N ALA A 109 56.31 43.43 -15.73
CA ALA A 109 56.77 43.98 -14.45
C ALA A 109 55.75 44.80 -13.65
#